data_AF-A0A5C6Z638-F1
#
_entry.id   AF-A0A5C6Z638-F1
#
_cell.length_a   1.000
_cell.length_b   1.000
_cell.length_c   1.000
_cell.angle_alpha   90.00
_cell.angle_beta   90.00
_cell.angle_gamma   90.00
#
_symmetry.space_group_name_H-M   'P 1'
#
loop_
_entity.id
_entity.type
_entity.pdbx_description
1 polymer ?
#
loop_
_entity_poly.entity_id
_entity_poly.type
_entity_poly.pdbx_seq_one_letter_code
_entity_poly.pdbx_strand_id
1 'polypeptide(L)'
;MEDALGRIAHHFARFAEIDGQDDPLYRALAAVIGGDAALMGLLLEAPPTQRLPVLLLAALHERILAGDPHPLAAYYASVGGTRAPDDALPATLRDFIQREDPALRALIRTRTTQTNETGRCAVLRPALQALATRLGGTASAPVELALFDFGCSAGLNLGVDRYAYDDGVEVTPGASPDAPVIRTHWRGERPTGLLGAPCWRAARRMGVDLKPADPADETAARWLRAC
;
A
#
# COMPACT_ATOMS: atom_id res chain seq x y z
N MET A 1 11.10 -28.87 -0.95
CA MET A 1 10.21 -28.21 -1.94
C MET A 1 8.76 -28.28 -1.47
N GLU A 2 8.27 -29.48 -1.13
CA GLU A 2 6.92 -29.72 -0.59
C GLU A 2 6.61 -28.89 0.68
N ASP A 3 7.56 -28.84 1.62
CA ASP A 3 7.47 -28.01 2.82
C ASP A 3 7.43 -26.49 2.55
N ALA A 4 8.07 -26.02 1.46
CA ALA A 4 8.04 -24.60 1.09
C ALA A 4 6.70 -24.22 0.44
N LEU A 5 6.16 -25.08 -0.43
CA LEU A 5 4.84 -24.87 -1.04
C LEU A 5 3.73 -24.94 0.01
N GLY A 6 3.82 -25.85 0.99
CA GLY A 6 2.88 -25.90 2.10
C GLY A 6 2.82 -24.60 2.91
N ARG A 7 3.98 -23.98 3.20
CA ARG A 7 4.03 -22.65 3.83
C ARG A 7 3.42 -21.55 2.97
N ILE A 8 3.71 -21.55 1.67
CA ILE A 8 3.17 -20.56 0.74
C ILE A 8 1.64 -20.69 0.66
N ALA A 9 1.12 -21.92 0.54
CA ALA A 9 -0.32 -22.19 0.56
C ALA A 9 -0.97 -21.69 1.85
N HIS A 10 -0.33 -21.93 3.01
CA HIS A 10 -0.80 -21.40 4.29
C HIS A 10 -0.85 -19.88 4.31
N HIS A 11 0.16 -19.19 3.77
CA HIS A 11 0.13 -17.73 3.68
C HIS A 11 -1.00 -17.23 2.77
N PHE A 12 -1.26 -17.88 1.63
CA PHE A 12 -2.38 -17.50 0.76
C PHE A 12 -3.74 -17.72 1.42
N ALA A 13 -3.92 -18.84 2.12
CA ALA A 13 -5.15 -19.11 2.87
C ALA A 13 -5.38 -18.03 3.94
N ARG A 14 -4.34 -17.73 4.74
CA ARG A 14 -4.39 -16.65 5.74
C ARG A 14 -4.71 -15.28 5.10
N PHE A 15 -4.08 -14.96 3.96
CA PHE A 15 -4.32 -13.71 3.27
C PHE A 15 -5.78 -13.61 2.79
N ALA A 16 -6.31 -14.66 2.16
CA ALA A 16 -7.71 -14.70 1.71
C ALA A 16 -8.71 -14.63 2.86
N GLU A 17 -8.35 -15.17 4.03
CA GLU A 17 -9.20 -15.17 5.22
C GLU A 17 -9.11 -13.89 6.05
N ILE A 18 -7.96 -13.20 6.10
CA ILE A 18 -7.72 -12.11 7.05
C ILE A 18 -7.34 -10.83 6.32
N ASP A 19 -6.19 -10.85 5.63
CA ASP A 19 -5.55 -9.62 5.13
C ASP A 19 -6.29 -9.01 3.91
N GLY A 20 -6.93 -9.85 3.09
CA GLY A 20 -7.67 -9.44 1.91
C GLY A 20 -9.18 -9.26 2.13
N GLN A 21 -9.69 -9.33 3.38
CA GLN A 21 -11.14 -9.28 3.62
C GLN A 21 -11.81 -8.02 3.06
N ASP A 22 -11.11 -6.89 3.10
CA ASP A 22 -11.62 -5.59 2.64
C ASP A 22 -11.40 -5.35 1.12
N ASP A 23 -10.72 -6.28 0.42
CA ASP A 23 -10.50 -6.23 -1.02
C ASP A 23 -10.98 -7.54 -1.68
N PRO A 24 -12.22 -7.56 -2.22
CA PRO A 24 -12.80 -8.76 -2.83
C PRO A 24 -11.95 -9.36 -3.96
N LEU A 25 -11.27 -8.52 -4.76
CA LEU A 25 -10.42 -9.00 -5.85
C LEU A 25 -9.19 -9.71 -5.29
N TYR A 26 -8.46 -9.07 -4.39
CA TYR A 26 -7.23 -9.63 -3.84
C TYR A 26 -7.50 -10.90 -3.04
N ARG A 27 -8.63 -10.96 -2.32
CA ARG A 27 -9.11 -12.19 -1.68
C ARG A 27 -9.35 -13.31 -2.70
N ALA A 28 -10.05 -13.03 -3.80
CA ALA A 28 -10.35 -14.02 -4.82
C ALA A 28 -9.07 -14.51 -5.54
N LEU A 29 -8.16 -13.60 -5.89
CA LEU A 29 -6.85 -13.93 -6.46
C LEU A 29 -6.04 -14.83 -5.52
N ALA A 30 -5.97 -14.48 -4.22
CA ALA A 30 -5.27 -15.27 -3.22
C ALA A 30 -5.84 -16.68 -3.08
N ALA A 31 -7.16 -16.84 -3.11
CA ALA A 31 -7.82 -18.14 -3.06
C ALA A 31 -7.49 -18.99 -4.30
N VAL A 32 -7.54 -18.41 -5.51
CA VAL A 32 -7.20 -19.11 -6.76
C VAL A 32 -5.74 -19.56 -6.75
N ILE A 33 -4.81 -18.66 -6.40
CA ILE A 33 -3.38 -18.95 -6.41
C ILE A 33 -3.02 -19.97 -5.32
N GLY A 34 -3.57 -19.81 -4.11
CA GLY A 34 -3.32 -20.72 -2.99
C GLY A 34 -3.83 -22.15 -3.23
N GLY A 35 -4.83 -22.31 -4.09
CA GLY A 35 -5.36 -23.62 -4.52
C GLY A 35 -4.62 -24.26 -5.70
N ASP A 36 -3.64 -23.58 -6.30
CA ASP A 36 -2.98 -24.04 -7.53
C ASP A 36 -1.45 -24.02 -7.36
N ALA A 37 -0.86 -25.22 -7.21
CA ALA A 37 0.56 -25.39 -6.95
C ALA A 37 1.48 -24.78 -8.03
N ALA A 38 1.04 -24.73 -9.28
CA ALA A 38 1.81 -24.11 -10.35
C ALA A 38 1.84 -22.59 -10.20
N LEU A 39 0.71 -21.98 -9.84
CA LEU A 39 0.61 -20.53 -9.65
C LEU A 39 1.38 -20.06 -8.42
N MET A 40 1.14 -20.67 -7.25
CA MET A 40 1.88 -20.30 -6.04
C MET A 40 3.37 -20.65 -6.14
N GLY A 41 3.73 -21.62 -6.99
CA GLY A 41 5.10 -22.03 -7.27
C GLY A 41 5.98 -20.90 -7.81
N LEU A 42 5.40 -19.85 -8.41
CA LEU A 42 6.13 -18.65 -8.82
C LEU A 42 6.89 -18.00 -7.65
N LEU A 43 6.34 -18.02 -6.44
CA LEU A 43 7.01 -17.45 -5.26
C LEU A 43 8.26 -18.22 -4.84
N LEU A 44 8.52 -19.43 -5.36
CA LEU A 44 9.78 -20.12 -5.09
C LEU A 44 11.00 -19.39 -5.67
N GLU A 45 10.79 -18.54 -6.69
CA GLU A 45 11.80 -17.66 -7.28
C GLU A 45 12.22 -16.52 -6.33
N ALA A 46 11.39 -16.18 -5.35
CA ALA A 46 11.71 -15.13 -4.39
C ALA A 46 12.68 -15.65 -3.31
N PRO A 47 13.48 -14.75 -2.71
CA PRO A 47 14.19 -15.03 -1.47
C PRO A 47 13.23 -15.62 -0.42
N PRO A 48 13.66 -16.58 0.44
CA PRO A 48 12.77 -17.25 1.39
C PRO A 48 11.91 -16.32 2.26
N THR A 49 12.46 -15.17 2.66
CA THR A 49 11.78 -14.14 3.47
C THR A 49 10.75 -13.32 2.71
N GLN A 50 10.71 -13.43 1.38
CA GLN A 50 9.83 -12.69 0.47
C GLN A 50 8.78 -13.59 -0.19
N ARG A 51 8.69 -14.87 0.20
CA ARG A 51 7.70 -15.83 -0.32
C ARG A 51 6.32 -15.59 0.31
N LEU A 52 5.81 -14.39 0.11
CA LEU A 52 4.57 -13.87 0.68
C LEU A 52 3.56 -13.58 -0.45
N PRO A 53 2.25 -13.81 -0.22
CA PRO A 53 1.20 -13.53 -1.21
C PRO A 53 1.28 -12.14 -1.82
N VAL A 54 1.51 -11.13 -0.98
CA VAL A 54 1.61 -9.72 -1.39
C VAL A 54 2.64 -9.47 -2.48
N LEU A 55 3.73 -10.23 -2.55
CA LEU A 55 4.74 -10.07 -3.61
C LEU A 55 4.21 -10.48 -4.97
N LEU A 56 3.53 -11.64 -5.06
CA LEU A 56 2.95 -12.10 -6.32
C LEU A 56 1.76 -11.24 -6.73
N LEU A 57 0.93 -10.81 -5.78
CA LEU A 57 -0.19 -9.91 -6.03
C LEU A 57 0.30 -8.55 -6.56
N ALA A 58 1.35 -7.98 -5.96
CA ALA A 58 1.98 -6.76 -6.44
C ALA A 58 2.64 -6.94 -7.82
N ALA A 59 3.27 -8.08 -8.09
CA ALA A 59 3.82 -8.38 -9.41
C ALA A 59 2.73 -8.43 -10.48
N LEU A 60 1.60 -9.10 -10.23
CA LEU A 60 0.45 -9.11 -11.14
C LEU A 60 -0.07 -7.70 -11.40
N HIS A 61 -0.24 -6.91 -10.33
CA HIS A 61 -0.77 -5.56 -10.44
C HIS A 61 0.19 -4.62 -11.17
N GLU A 62 1.51 -4.74 -10.98
CA GLU A 62 2.51 -3.97 -11.75
C GLU A 62 2.38 -4.23 -13.25
N ARG A 63 2.22 -5.51 -13.66
CA ARG A 63 2.03 -5.86 -15.08
C ARG A 63 0.74 -5.28 -15.64
N ILE A 64 -0.35 -5.28 -14.86
CA ILE A 64 -1.61 -4.64 -15.24
C ILE A 64 -1.45 -3.12 -15.37
N LEU A 65 -0.77 -2.46 -14.43
CA LEU A 65 -0.49 -1.03 -14.47
C LEU A 65 0.47 -0.65 -15.62
N ALA A 66 1.33 -1.56 -16.05
CA ALA A 66 2.23 -1.35 -17.18
C ALA A 66 1.48 -1.23 -18.52
N GLY A 67 0.21 -1.66 -18.56
CA GLY A 67 -0.73 -1.33 -19.63
C GLY A 67 -0.83 -2.34 -20.76
N ASP A 68 -0.26 -3.54 -20.60
CA ASP A 68 -0.41 -4.61 -21.60
C ASP A 68 -1.89 -5.06 -21.66
N PRO A 69 -2.56 -4.96 -22.83
CA PRO A 69 -3.99 -5.24 -22.92
C PRO A 69 -4.30 -6.70 -22.58
N HIS A 70 -5.12 -6.93 -21.56
CA HIS A 70 -5.53 -8.26 -21.12
C HIS A 70 -6.88 -8.23 -20.39
N PRO A 71 -7.78 -9.25 -20.55
CA PRO A 71 -9.08 -9.27 -19.87
C PRO A 71 -9.04 -9.19 -18.34
N LEU A 72 -7.91 -9.58 -17.72
CA LEU A 72 -7.70 -9.47 -16.28
C LEU A 72 -7.77 -8.00 -15.79
N ALA A 73 -7.41 -7.02 -16.64
CA ALA A 73 -7.49 -5.60 -16.28
C ALA A 73 -8.92 -5.14 -15.95
N ALA A 74 -9.95 -5.82 -16.48
CA ALA A 74 -11.34 -5.51 -16.19
C ALA A 74 -11.71 -5.68 -14.71
N TYR A 75 -10.95 -6.46 -13.94
CA TYR A 75 -11.15 -6.62 -12.50
C TYR A 75 -10.46 -5.53 -11.66
N TYR A 76 -9.43 -4.86 -12.20
CA TYR A 76 -8.60 -3.91 -11.45
C TYR A 76 -9.13 -2.48 -11.55
N ALA A 77 -9.79 -1.99 -10.49
CA ALA A 77 -10.30 -0.61 -10.40
C ALA A 77 -9.21 0.47 -10.61
N SER A 78 -7.97 0.17 -10.21
CA SER A 78 -6.81 1.05 -10.37
C SER A 78 -6.46 1.41 -11.82
N VAL A 79 -6.95 0.63 -12.80
CA VAL A 79 -6.84 0.88 -14.25
C VAL A 79 -8.22 1.05 -14.92
N GLY A 80 -9.26 1.34 -14.13
CA GLY A 80 -10.63 1.56 -14.63
C GLY A 80 -11.48 0.29 -14.78
N GLY A 81 -11.01 -0.86 -14.30
CA GLY A 81 -11.80 -2.08 -14.21
C GLY A 81 -13.00 -1.93 -13.26
N THR A 82 -14.12 -2.55 -13.60
CA THR A 82 -15.36 -2.52 -12.80
C THR A 82 -15.96 -3.91 -12.58
N ARG A 83 -15.32 -4.95 -13.13
CA ARG A 83 -15.80 -6.33 -13.04
C ARG A 83 -15.48 -6.90 -11.66
N ALA A 84 -16.51 -7.32 -10.94
CA ALA A 84 -16.32 -8.07 -9.69
C ALA A 84 -15.73 -9.47 -10.00
N PRO A 85 -15.02 -10.10 -9.05
CA PRO A 85 -14.59 -11.49 -9.18
C PRO A 85 -15.76 -12.42 -9.52
N ASP A 86 -15.59 -13.27 -10.52
CA ASP A 86 -16.58 -14.24 -10.98
C ASP A 86 -15.91 -15.54 -11.44
N ASP A 87 -16.70 -16.48 -11.96
CA ASP A 87 -16.25 -17.82 -12.36
C ASP A 87 -15.20 -17.80 -13.50
N ALA A 88 -15.07 -16.70 -14.24
CA ALA A 88 -14.06 -16.57 -15.30
C ALA A 88 -12.70 -16.10 -14.76
N LEU A 89 -12.63 -15.57 -13.53
CA LEU A 89 -11.40 -15.05 -12.94
C LEU A 89 -10.27 -16.10 -12.91
N PRO A 90 -10.49 -17.37 -12.48
CA PRO A 90 -9.41 -18.34 -12.41
C PRO A 90 -8.77 -18.65 -13.77
N ALA A 91 -9.59 -18.81 -14.82
CA ALA A 91 -9.08 -19.06 -16.18
C ALA A 91 -8.34 -17.84 -16.73
N THR A 92 -8.90 -16.65 -16.51
CA THR A 92 -8.32 -15.38 -16.95
C THR A 92 -6.98 -15.10 -16.25
N LEU A 93 -6.87 -15.41 -14.96
CA LEU A 93 -5.64 -15.26 -14.19
C LEU A 93 -4.54 -16.21 -14.70
N ARG A 94 -4.88 -17.47 -14.98
CA ARG A 94 -3.92 -18.46 -15.52
C ARG A 94 -3.36 -18.03 -16.87
N ASP A 95 -4.23 -17.57 -17.77
CA ASP A 95 -3.84 -17.04 -19.09
C ASP A 95 -2.88 -15.85 -18.95
N PHE A 96 -3.21 -14.90 -18.06
CA PHE A 96 -2.35 -13.74 -17.79
C PHE A 96 -0.96 -14.15 -17.26
N ILE A 97 -0.94 -15.04 -16.26
CA ILE A 97 0.30 -15.50 -15.66
C ILE A 97 1.17 -16.22 -16.69
N GLN A 98 0.56 -17.05 -17.54
CA GLN A 98 1.29 -17.75 -18.60
C GLN A 98 1.89 -16.77 -19.61
N ARG A 99 1.13 -15.75 -20.02
CA ARG A 99 1.60 -14.70 -20.94
C ARG A 99 2.75 -13.88 -20.33
N GLU A 100 2.65 -13.52 -19.05
CA GLU A 100 3.58 -12.64 -18.36
C GLU A 100 4.68 -13.37 -17.58
N ASP A 101 4.79 -14.71 -17.69
CA ASP A 101 5.67 -15.54 -16.83
C ASP A 101 7.13 -15.02 -16.75
N PRO A 102 7.80 -14.65 -17.86
CA PRO A 102 9.16 -14.13 -17.78
C PRO A 102 9.26 -12.83 -16.98
N ALA A 103 8.31 -11.91 -17.16
CA ALA A 103 8.28 -10.63 -16.48
C ALA A 103 7.93 -10.79 -14.99
N LEU A 104 6.94 -11.65 -14.68
CA LEU A 104 6.57 -11.97 -13.30
C LEU A 104 7.74 -12.58 -12.53
N ARG A 105 8.44 -13.56 -13.10
CA ARG A 105 9.63 -14.17 -12.45
C ARG A 105 10.73 -13.14 -12.22
N ALA A 106 10.97 -12.23 -13.16
CA ALA A 106 11.97 -11.17 -13.00
C ALA A 106 11.62 -10.24 -11.82
N LEU A 107 10.35 -9.83 -11.70
CA LEU A 107 9.87 -9.02 -10.59
C LEU A 107 10.00 -9.76 -9.25
N ILE A 108 9.52 -11.01 -9.18
CA ILE A 108 9.50 -11.82 -7.96
C ILE A 108 10.93 -12.08 -7.43
N ARG A 109 11.92 -12.24 -8.32
CA ARG A 109 13.33 -12.43 -7.92
C ARG A 109 13.97 -11.18 -7.31
N THR A 110 13.58 -9.99 -7.79
CA THR A 110 14.36 -8.77 -7.57
C THR A 110 13.67 -7.78 -6.64
N ARG A 111 12.34 -7.81 -6.59
CA ARG A 111 11.53 -6.87 -5.82
C ARG A 111 11.17 -7.41 -4.45
N THR A 112 10.90 -6.46 -3.57
CA THR A 112 10.27 -6.67 -2.27
C THR A 112 9.08 -5.71 -2.21
N THR A 113 8.00 -6.09 -1.57
CA THR A 113 6.86 -5.17 -1.37
C THR A 113 7.28 -4.01 -0.49
N GLN A 114 6.81 -2.82 -0.83
CA GLN A 114 7.24 -1.55 -0.26
C GLN A 114 6.00 -0.72 0.06
N THR A 115 5.58 -0.69 1.33
CA THR A 115 4.32 -0.02 1.72
C THR A 115 4.54 1.45 2.04
N ASN A 116 3.97 2.33 1.22
CA ASN A 116 3.79 3.76 1.49
C ASN A 116 2.32 4.09 1.73
N GLU A 117 1.69 3.39 2.67
CA GLU A 117 0.29 3.64 3.01
C GLU A 117 0.21 5.02 3.69
N THR A 118 -0.28 6.02 2.94
CA THR A 118 -0.39 7.42 3.39
C THR A 118 -1.62 7.64 4.27
N GLY A 119 -2.61 6.74 4.26
CA GLY A 119 -3.72 6.73 5.20
C GLY A 119 -3.28 6.69 6.67
N ARG A 120 -2.10 6.12 6.98
CA ARG A 120 -1.47 6.19 8.32
C ARG A 120 -1.31 7.63 8.81
N CYS A 121 -1.13 8.59 7.91
CA CYS A 121 -1.07 10.00 8.29
C CYS A 121 -2.36 10.50 8.94
N ALA A 122 -3.52 9.88 8.70
CA ALA A 122 -4.78 10.18 9.41
C ALA A 122 -4.68 9.92 10.92
N VAL A 123 -3.80 9.00 11.34
CA VAL A 123 -3.50 8.72 12.75
C VAL A 123 -2.29 9.52 13.23
N LEU A 124 -1.24 9.62 12.40
CA LEU A 124 -0.01 10.34 12.78
C LEU A 124 -0.26 11.83 13.04
N ARG A 125 -1.07 12.49 12.21
CA ARG A 125 -1.35 13.93 12.34
C ARG A 125 -1.95 14.29 13.71
N PRO A 126 -3.07 13.69 14.17
CA PRO A 126 -3.62 13.98 15.49
C PRO A 126 -2.69 13.51 16.63
N ALA A 127 -1.89 12.46 16.44
CA ALA A 127 -0.89 12.06 17.42
C ALA A 127 0.22 13.12 17.61
N LEU A 128 0.72 13.70 16.52
CA LEU A 128 1.68 14.81 16.55
C LEU A 128 1.06 16.07 17.18
N GLN A 129 -0.22 16.36 16.89
CA GLN A 129 -0.96 17.45 17.53
C GLN A 129 -1.07 17.23 19.05
N ALA A 130 -1.39 16.01 19.49
CA ALA A 130 -1.49 15.68 20.91
C ALA A 130 -0.13 15.83 21.63
N LEU A 131 0.95 15.37 21.00
CA LEU A 131 2.32 15.54 21.52
C LEU A 131 2.66 17.03 21.66
N ALA A 132 2.46 17.80 20.60
CA ALA A 132 2.77 19.22 20.59
C ALA A 132 1.96 20.02 21.61
N THR A 133 0.69 19.69 21.78
CA THR A 133 -0.18 20.28 22.81
C THR A 133 0.37 20.01 24.21
N ARG A 134 0.83 18.78 24.49
CA ARG A 134 1.47 18.43 25.79
C ARG A 134 2.78 19.18 26.03
N LEU A 135 3.49 19.54 24.96
CA LEU A 135 4.72 20.33 25.01
C LEU A 135 4.45 21.84 25.06
N GLY A 136 3.19 22.28 25.16
CA GLY A 136 2.81 23.69 25.25
C GLY A 136 2.74 24.41 23.89
N GLY A 137 2.73 23.65 22.78
CA GLY A 137 2.59 24.21 21.44
C GLY A 137 1.24 24.90 21.25
N THR A 138 1.28 26.05 20.57
CA THR A 138 0.08 26.80 20.17
C THR A 138 0.15 27.11 18.68
N ALA A 139 -0.95 27.58 18.09
CA ALA A 139 -0.94 28.02 16.69
C ALA A 139 0.05 29.17 16.43
N SER A 140 0.22 30.08 17.40
CA SER A 140 1.16 31.21 17.31
C SER A 140 2.60 30.87 17.69
N ALA A 141 2.80 29.80 18.46
CA ALA A 141 4.11 29.31 18.89
C ALA A 141 4.14 27.78 18.75
N PRO A 142 4.30 27.28 17.51
CA PRO A 142 4.27 25.84 17.26
C PRO A 142 5.53 25.15 17.80
N VAL A 143 5.39 23.89 18.21
CA VAL A 143 6.53 23.05 18.57
C VAL A 143 7.25 22.57 17.31
N GLU A 144 8.55 22.79 17.23
CA GLU A 144 9.39 22.29 16.14
C GLU A 144 9.73 20.81 16.37
N LEU A 145 9.25 19.93 15.50
CA LEU A 145 9.46 18.49 15.56
C LEU A 145 10.41 18.02 14.45
N ALA A 146 11.29 17.10 14.80
CA ALA A 146 12.08 16.33 13.83
C ALA A 146 11.38 14.97 13.62
N LEU A 147 10.98 14.68 12.39
CA LEU A 147 10.35 13.41 12.03
C LEU A 147 11.41 12.45 11.50
N PHE A 148 11.45 11.24 12.05
CA PHE A 148 12.35 10.18 11.62
C PHE A 148 11.58 8.89 11.34
N ASP A 149 11.72 8.36 10.14
CA ASP A 149 10.98 7.18 9.66
C ASP A 149 11.96 6.08 9.21
N PHE A 150 11.87 4.90 9.83
CA PHE A 150 12.71 3.73 9.57
C PHE A 150 11.93 2.71 8.73
N GLY A 151 12.53 2.28 7.63
CA GLY A 151 11.78 1.54 6.59
C GLY A 151 10.81 2.46 5.86
N CYS A 152 11.23 3.72 5.61
CA CYS A 152 10.35 4.76 5.10
C CYS A 152 9.88 4.53 3.66
N SER A 153 10.47 3.57 2.95
CA SER A 153 10.22 3.33 1.54
C SER A 153 10.46 4.59 0.68
N ALA A 154 9.43 5.25 0.15
CA ALA A 154 9.53 6.52 -0.58
C ALA A 154 9.39 7.76 0.34
N GLY A 155 9.22 7.56 1.63
CA GLY A 155 9.13 8.61 2.63
C GLY A 155 7.82 9.39 2.60
N LEU A 156 6.75 8.85 1.98
CA LEU A 156 5.49 9.59 1.83
C LEU A 156 4.86 9.95 3.20
N ASN A 157 4.99 9.08 4.20
CA ASN A 157 4.48 9.35 5.56
C ASN A 157 5.25 10.45 6.31
N LEU A 158 6.50 10.74 5.90
CA LEU A 158 7.21 11.93 6.38
C LEU A 158 6.51 13.20 5.89
N GLY A 159 5.65 13.17 4.89
CA GLY A 159 4.86 14.29 4.38
C GLY A 159 3.54 14.56 5.11
N VAL A 160 3.35 14.07 6.34
CA VAL A 160 2.09 14.15 7.11
C VAL A 160 1.45 15.55 7.20
N ASP A 161 2.21 16.64 7.25
CA ASP A 161 1.70 18.01 7.23
C ASP A 161 1.47 18.60 5.82
N ARG A 162 1.73 17.81 4.76
CA ARG A 162 1.56 18.23 3.36
C ARG A 162 0.21 17.82 2.77
N TYR A 163 -0.38 16.75 3.26
CA TYR A 163 -1.67 16.24 2.80
C TYR A 163 -2.84 17.07 3.31
N ALA A 164 -3.91 17.11 2.53
CA ALA A 164 -5.22 17.51 3.01
C ALA A 164 -5.90 16.32 3.70
N TYR A 165 -6.82 16.59 4.63
CA TYR A 165 -7.52 15.57 5.40
C TYR A 165 -9.01 15.83 5.35
N ASP A 166 -9.78 14.81 4.99
CA ASP A 166 -11.23 14.82 5.05
C ASP A 166 -11.65 13.70 6.00
N ASP A 167 -12.17 14.07 7.18
CA ASP A 167 -12.60 13.11 8.20
C ASP A 167 -14.09 12.75 8.12
N GLY A 168 -14.74 13.14 7.02
CA GLY A 168 -16.18 13.00 6.79
C GLY A 168 -17.04 14.07 7.48
N VAL A 169 -16.43 14.93 8.30
CA VAL A 169 -17.11 16.05 8.97
C VAL A 169 -16.54 17.38 8.50
N GLU A 170 -15.22 17.51 8.46
CA GLU A 170 -14.53 18.69 7.96
C GLU A 170 -13.33 18.34 7.09
N VAL A 171 -12.97 19.29 6.23
CA VAL A 171 -11.75 19.20 5.44
C VAL A 171 -10.70 20.13 6.05
N THR A 172 -9.60 19.55 6.53
CA THR A 172 -8.39 20.29 6.87
C THR A 172 -7.55 20.50 5.60
N PRO A 173 -7.23 21.75 5.22
CA PRO A 173 -6.36 22.03 4.08
C PRO A 173 -4.97 21.40 4.23
N GLY A 174 -4.40 20.97 3.10
CA GLY A 174 -3.01 20.56 3.01
C GLY A 174 -2.06 21.74 2.77
N ALA A 175 -0.81 21.44 2.40
CA ALA A 175 0.21 22.47 2.16
C ALA A 175 -0.04 23.32 0.89
N SER A 176 -0.89 22.85 -0.02
CA SER A 176 -1.34 23.56 -1.21
C SER A 176 -2.79 23.20 -1.57
N PRO A 177 -3.47 23.98 -2.44
CA PRO A 177 -4.82 23.64 -2.91
C PRO A 177 -4.92 22.29 -3.62
N ASP A 178 -3.85 21.85 -4.27
CA ASP A 178 -3.77 20.59 -5.02
C ASP A 178 -3.19 19.42 -4.18
N ALA A 179 -3.02 19.62 -2.86
CA ALA A 179 -2.52 18.58 -1.99
C ALA A 179 -3.41 17.32 -2.04
N PRO A 180 -2.85 16.10 -2.13
CA PRO A 180 -3.65 14.89 -2.08
C PRO A 180 -4.47 14.82 -0.79
N VAL A 181 -5.71 14.35 -0.91
CA VAL A 181 -6.67 14.27 0.20
C VAL A 181 -6.66 12.86 0.78
N ILE A 182 -6.30 12.75 2.05
CA ILE A 182 -6.47 11.53 2.85
C ILE A 182 -7.88 11.55 3.43
N ARG A 183 -8.70 10.57 3.04
CA ARG A 183 -10.06 10.41 3.53
C ARG A 183 -10.10 9.38 4.65
N THR A 184 -10.77 9.72 5.74
CA THR A 184 -10.92 8.84 6.90
C THR A 184 -12.27 9.07 7.57
N HIS A 185 -12.63 8.21 8.52
CA HIS A 185 -13.77 8.42 9.40
C HIS A 185 -13.39 8.00 10.82
N TRP A 186 -13.89 8.74 11.80
CA TRP A 186 -13.68 8.40 13.21
C TRP A 186 -14.58 7.25 13.63
N ARG A 187 -14.01 6.26 14.33
CA ARG A 187 -14.77 5.27 15.07
C ARG A 187 -14.81 5.67 16.54
N GLY A 188 -15.97 6.11 17.01
CA GLY A 188 -16.16 6.65 18.36
C GLY A 188 -16.15 8.19 18.38
N GLU A 189 -15.79 8.76 19.53
CA GLU A 189 -15.78 10.21 19.70
C GLU A 189 -14.68 10.88 18.87
N ARG A 190 -15.07 11.90 18.11
CA ARG A 190 -14.18 12.72 17.29
C ARG A 190 -13.31 13.62 18.19
N PRO A 191 -11.97 13.55 18.14
CA PRO A 191 -11.10 14.27 19.07
C PRO A 191 -10.93 15.73 18.65
N THR A 192 -12.01 16.54 18.67
CA THR A 192 -12.05 17.90 18.11
C THR A 192 -10.91 18.81 18.56
N GLY A 193 -10.45 18.70 19.82
CA GLY A 193 -9.30 19.47 20.34
C GLY A 193 -7.94 19.12 19.73
N LEU A 194 -7.85 18.01 18.99
CA LEU A 194 -6.68 17.58 18.22
C LEU A 194 -6.85 17.82 16.71
N LEU A 195 -7.99 18.36 16.29
CA LEU A 195 -8.30 18.69 14.91
C LEU A 195 -8.13 20.21 14.70
N GLY A 196 -8.00 20.64 13.45
CA GLY A 196 -7.72 22.03 13.10
C GLY A 196 -6.23 22.35 12.88
N ALA A 197 -5.87 23.63 13.01
CA ALA A 197 -4.55 24.15 12.66
C ALA A 197 -3.43 23.51 13.50
N PRO A 198 -2.34 23.01 12.88
CA PRO A 198 -1.24 22.39 13.61
C PRO A 198 -0.62 23.35 14.64
N CYS A 199 -0.44 22.88 15.88
CA CYS A 199 0.40 23.56 16.87
C CYS A 199 1.85 23.04 16.87
N TRP A 200 2.26 22.44 15.76
CA TRP A 200 3.59 21.92 15.51
C TRP A 200 4.01 22.22 14.08
N ARG A 201 5.33 22.14 13.86
CA ARG A 201 5.95 22.25 12.55
C ARG A 201 6.99 21.13 12.42
N ALA A 202 6.98 20.42 11.30
CA ALA A 202 8.05 19.47 11.02
C ALA A 202 9.28 20.20 10.45
N ALA A 203 10.14 20.70 11.34
CA ALA A 203 11.39 21.40 11.02
C ALA A 203 12.39 20.54 10.25
N ARG A 204 12.42 19.24 10.55
CA ARG A 204 13.37 18.29 9.95
C ARG A 204 12.66 16.98 9.65
N ARG A 205 13.09 16.35 8.56
CA ARG A 205 12.60 15.03 8.13
C ARG A 205 13.80 14.19 7.73
N MET A 206 13.81 12.95 8.19
CA MET A 206 14.80 11.99 7.80
C MET A 206 14.10 10.66 7.58
N GLY A 207 14.37 10.01 6.46
CA GLY A 207 13.92 8.67 6.16
C GLY A 207 15.13 7.78 5.96
N VAL A 208 15.10 6.57 6.51
CA VAL A 208 16.11 5.55 6.28
C VAL A 208 15.41 4.28 5.81
N ASP A 209 15.83 3.77 4.66
CA ASP A 209 15.33 2.52 4.10
C ASP A 209 16.51 1.74 3.50
N LEU A 210 16.40 0.41 3.44
CA LEU A 210 17.42 -0.43 2.80
C LEU A 210 17.40 -0.28 1.27
N LYS A 211 16.23 0.03 0.70
CA LYS A 211 16.00 0.21 -0.74
C LYS A 211 15.01 1.36 -0.93
N PRO A 212 15.41 2.62 -0.65
CA PRO A 212 14.52 3.76 -0.79
C PRO A 212 13.99 3.84 -2.23
N ALA A 213 12.68 4.00 -2.35
CA ALA A 213 12.04 4.11 -3.66
C ALA A 213 12.00 5.58 -4.07
N ASP A 214 12.47 5.89 -5.28
CA ASP A 214 12.35 7.23 -5.84
C ASP A 214 10.97 7.38 -6.51
N PRO A 215 10.05 8.21 -5.97
CA PRO A 215 8.74 8.40 -6.57
C PRO A 215 8.78 9.17 -7.91
N ALA A 216 9.92 9.77 -8.27
CA ALA A 216 10.09 10.40 -9.57
C ALA A 216 10.48 9.40 -10.69
N ASP A 217 10.95 8.20 -10.34
CA ASP A 217 11.12 7.11 -11.28
C ASP A 217 9.77 6.43 -11.52
N GLU A 218 9.27 6.50 -12.75
CA GLU A 218 7.99 5.93 -13.15
C GLU A 218 7.87 4.42 -12.85
N THR A 219 8.97 3.68 -12.97
CA THR A 219 8.99 2.23 -12.69
C THR A 219 8.94 1.96 -11.19
N ALA A 220 9.64 2.76 -10.39
CA ALA A 220 9.56 2.67 -8.93
C ALA A 220 8.17 3.11 -8.44
N ALA A 221 7.64 4.23 -8.94
CA ALA A 221 6.31 4.73 -8.63
C ALA A 221 5.21 3.73 -9.00
N ARG A 222 5.30 3.08 -10.17
CA ARG A 222 4.35 2.03 -10.58
C ARG A 222 4.43 0.80 -9.68
N TRP A 223 5.63 0.38 -9.27
CA TRP A 223 5.78 -0.70 -8.28
C TRP A 223 5.18 -0.33 -6.93
N LEU A 224 5.40 0.90 -6.45
CA LEU A 224 4.79 1.39 -5.21
C LEU A 224 3.26 1.42 -5.29
N ARG A 225 2.70 1.79 -6.45
CA ARG A 225 1.25 1.76 -6.68
C ARG A 225 0.68 0.34 -6.75
N ALA A 226 1.52 -0.63 -7.09
CA ALA A 226 1.14 -2.04 -7.16
C ALA A 226 1.19 -2.77 -5.80
N CYS A 227 1.99 -2.26 -4.86
CA CYS A 227 2.17 -2.79 -3.51
C CYS A 227 1.02 -2.37 -2.59
#